data_AF-A0A6L7PVT3-F1
#
_entry.id   AF-A0A6L7PVT3-F1
#
_cell.length_a   1.000
_cell.length_b   1.000
_cell.length_c   1.000
_cell.angle_alpha   90.00
_cell.angle_beta   90.00
_cell.angle_gamma   90.00
#
_symmetry.space_group_name_H-M   'P 1'
#
loop_
_entity.id
_entity.type
_entity.pdbx_description
1 polymer ?
#
loop_
_entity_poly.entity_id
_entity_poly.type
_entity_poly.pdbx_seq_one_letter_code
_entity_poly.pdbx_strand_id
1 'polypeptide(L)'
;MTTGPFPPRVWLNANAVWELLDRLDISQNRLARRAGISPGHLSLPMNGKRSPAPAVRRRLMSALGVDDFHRLFIMERPEYAGGNAGITNSRRKKGDTQAQHE
;
A
#
# COMPACT_ATOMS: atom_id res chain seq x y z
N MET A 1 -5.37 -23.39 -22.94
CA MET A 1 -5.35 -21.94 -22.62
C MET A 1 -4.16 -21.69 -21.70
N THR A 2 -3.03 -21.26 -22.24
CA THR A 2 -1.83 -20.91 -21.48
C THR A 2 -2.05 -19.54 -20.82
N THR A 3 -2.27 -19.52 -19.51
CA THR A 3 -2.27 -18.29 -18.71
C THR A 3 -0.87 -17.69 -18.75
N GLY A 4 -0.70 -16.63 -19.56
CA GLY A 4 0.53 -15.85 -19.60
C GLY A 4 0.85 -15.20 -18.24
N PRO A 5 2.06 -14.64 -18.07
CA PRO A 5 2.49 -14.06 -16.80
C PRO A 5 1.56 -12.91 -16.40
N PHE A 6 0.87 -13.07 -15.27
CA PHE A 6 0.11 -11.98 -14.68
C PHE A 6 1.08 -10.88 -14.25
N PRO A 7 0.76 -9.59 -14.49
CA PRO A 7 1.59 -8.50 -14.01
C PRO A 7 1.68 -8.56 -12.48
N PRO A 8 2.84 -8.21 -11.89
CA PRO A 8 2.99 -8.21 -10.45
C PRO A 8 1.99 -7.26 -9.81
N ARG A 9 1.43 -7.67 -8.68
CA ARG A 9 0.59 -6.79 -7.85
C ARG A 9 1.51 -5.83 -7.12
N VAL A 10 1.04 -4.60 -6.96
CA VAL A 10 1.81 -3.56 -6.26
C VAL A 10 0.99 -3.04 -5.10
N TRP A 11 1.56 -3.09 -3.91
CA TRP A 11 0.94 -2.66 -2.68
C TRP A 11 1.63 -1.41 -2.15
N LEU A 12 0.89 -0.58 -1.44
CA LEU A 12 1.45 0.56 -0.76
C LEU A 12 2.12 0.09 0.53
N ASN A 13 3.37 0.48 0.75
CA ASN A 13 4.06 0.27 2.01
C ASN A 13 3.55 1.28 3.04
N ALA A 14 2.46 0.92 3.73
CA ALA A 14 1.79 1.82 4.66
C ALA A 14 2.73 2.33 5.78
N ASN A 15 3.66 1.50 6.26
CA ASN A 15 4.61 1.89 7.29
C ASN A 15 5.54 2.99 6.78
N ALA A 16 6.12 2.82 5.58
CA ALA A 16 6.98 3.85 5.00
C ALA A 16 6.23 5.15 4.69
N VAL A 17 4.95 5.06 4.30
CA VAL A 17 4.11 6.24 4.12
C VAL A 17 3.88 6.96 5.44
N TRP A 18 3.50 6.26 6.52
CA TRP A 18 3.31 6.88 7.84
C TRP A 18 4.59 7.56 8.35
N GLU A 19 5.74 6.90 8.24
CA GLU A 19 7.03 7.48 8.61
C GLU A 19 7.34 8.79 7.84
N LEU A 20 7.00 8.84 6.55
CA LEU A 20 7.15 10.06 5.74
C LEU A 20 6.14 11.14 6.14
N LEU A 21 4.91 10.77 6.46
CA LEU A 21 3.88 11.70 6.92
C LEU A 21 4.30 12.36 8.24
N ASP A 22 4.84 11.59 9.18
CA ASP A 22 5.35 12.10 10.45
C ASP A 22 6.53 13.06 10.25
N ARG A 23 7.49 12.69 9.39
CA ARG A 23 8.63 13.57 9.04
C ARG A 23 8.22 14.87 8.37
N LEU A 24 7.15 14.84 7.58
CA LEU A 24 6.63 15.99 6.85
C LEU A 24 5.60 16.78 7.67
N ASP A 25 5.27 16.34 8.88
CA ASP A 25 4.22 16.89 9.74
C ASP A 25 2.87 17.08 9.01
N ILE A 26 2.43 16.03 8.29
CA ILE A 26 1.17 16.06 7.56
C ILE A 26 0.29 14.83 7.80
N SER A 27 -1.01 15.05 7.89
CA SER A 27 -1.98 13.95 7.99
C SER A 27 -2.21 13.21 6.68
N GLN A 28 -2.74 11.98 6.76
CA GLN A 28 -3.21 11.22 5.59
C GLN A 28 -4.21 12.02 4.73
N ASN A 29 -5.09 12.80 5.36
CA ASN A 29 -6.04 13.67 4.65
C ASN A 29 -5.32 14.77 3.87
N ARG A 30 -4.21 15.31 4.39
CA ARG A 30 -3.39 16.28 3.66
C ARG A 30 -2.68 15.63 2.48
N LEU A 31 -2.15 14.41 2.65
CA LEU A 31 -1.57 13.63 1.54
C LEU A 31 -2.60 13.34 0.44
N ALA A 32 -3.80 12.88 0.81
CA ALA A 32 -4.87 12.60 -0.17
C ALA A 32 -5.18 13.83 -1.04
N ARG A 33 -5.30 15.00 -0.40
CA ARG A 33 -5.50 16.28 -1.10
C ARG A 33 -4.33 16.63 -2.01
N ARG A 34 -3.08 16.51 -1.54
CA ARG A 34 -1.87 16.75 -2.36
C ARG A 34 -1.80 15.80 -3.58
N ALA A 35 -2.19 14.56 -3.39
CA ALA A 35 -2.22 13.54 -4.45
C ALA A 35 -3.48 13.62 -5.34
N GLY A 36 -4.40 14.57 -5.11
CA GLY A 36 -5.61 14.73 -5.92
C GLY A 36 -6.53 13.50 -5.88
N ILE A 37 -6.66 12.85 -4.72
CA ILE A 37 -7.56 11.70 -4.48
C ILE A 37 -8.35 11.90 -3.19
N SER A 38 -9.47 11.19 -3.04
CA SER A 38 -10.26 11.25 -1.80
C SER A 38 -9.56 10.50 -0.65
N PRO A 39 -9.75 10.92 0.61
CA PRO A 39 -9.24 10.19 1.78
C PRO A 39 -9.71 8.73 1.83
N GLY A 40 -10.97 8.46 1.46
CA GLY A 40 -11.51 7.11 1.37
C GLY A 40 -10.81 6.26 0.30
N HIS A 41 -10.41 6.86 -0.83
CA HIS A 41 -9.62 6.16 -1.84
C HIS A 41 -8.21 5.86 -1.33
N LEU A 42 -7.56 6.79 -0.60
CA LEU A 42 -6.24 6.56 0.00
C LEU A 42 -6.27 5.56 1.17
N SER A 43 -7.38 5.44 1.90
CA SER A 43 -7.48 4.52 3.04
C SER A 43 -7.45 3.05 2.60
N LEU A 44 -7.96 2.72 1.41
CA LEU A 44 -7.94 1.35 0.88
C LEU A 44 -6.52 0.79 0.67
N PRO A 45 -5.60 1.47 -0.06
CA PRO A 45 -4.21 1.02 -0.19
C PRO A 45 -3.44 1.12 1.12
N MET A 46 -3.67 2.14 1.95
CA MET A 46 -3.04 2.24 3.29
C MET A 46 -3.39 1.06 4.20
N ASN A 47 -4.60 0.51 4.08
CA ASN A 47 -5.04 -0.67 4.83
C ASN A 47 -4.76 -1.99 4.09
N GLY A 48 -4.04 -1.98 2.96
CA GLY A 48 -3.77 -3.18 2.16
C GLY A 48 -5.01 -3.80 1.50
N LYS A 49 -6.16 -3.10 1.47
CA LYS A 49 -7.40 -3.61 0.87
C LYS A 49 -7.41 -3.51 -0.65
N ARG A 50 -6.64 -2.57 -1.22
CA ARG A 50 -6.61 -2.34 -2.68
C ARG A 50 -5.22 -1.97 -3.16
N SER A 51 -4.81 -2.53 -4.29
CA SER A 51 -3.61 -2.11 -5.01
C SER A 51 -3.84 -0.73 -5.66
N PRO A 52 -2.97 0.27 -5.44
CA PRO A 52 -3.10 1.57 -6.08
C PRO A 52 -2.81 1.47 -7.59
N ALA A 53 -3.66 2.11 -8.39
CA ALA A 53 -3.50 2.16 -9.84
C ALA A 53 -2.18 2.90 -10.24
N PRO A 54 -1.62 2.65 -11.44
CA PRO A 54 -0.42 3.33 -11.93
C PRO A 54 -0.44 4.86 -11.78
N ALA A 55 -1.56 5.50 -12.10
CA ALA A 55 -1.72 6.94 -11.96
C ALA A 55 -1.69 7.39 -10.49
N VAL A 56 -2.30 6.62 -9.59
CA VAL A 56 -2.30 6.92 -8.14
C VAL A 56 -0.89 6.78 -7.57
N ARG A 57 -0.12 5.77 -8.00
CA ARG A 57 1.27 5.58 -7.55
C ARG A 57 2.13 6.80 -7.88
N ARG A 58 2.09 7.29 -9.12
CA ARG A 58 2.80 8.50 -9.55
C ARG A 58 2.39 9.74 -8.75
N ARG A 59 1.08 9.91 -8.49
CA ARG A 59 0.58 11.02 -7.68
C ARG A 59 1.06 10.96 -6.23
N LEU A 60 1.12 9.77 -5.64
CA LEU A 60 1.64 9.59 -4.28
C LEU A 60 3.14 9.88 -4.19
N MET A 61 3.93 9.37 -5.14
CA MET A 61 5.37 9.67 -5.25
C MET A 61 5.62 11.17 -5.34
N SER A 62 4.92 11.85 -6.26
CA SER A 62 5.03 13.29 -6.43
C SER A 62 4.57 14.07 -5.18
N ALA A 63 3.46 13.67 -4.55
CA ALA A 63 2.94 14.36 -3.37
C ALA A 63 3.82 14.22 -2.12
N LEU A 64 4.62 13.15 -2.05
CA LEU A 64 5.58 12.88 -0.98
C LEU A 64 7.02 13.30 -1.34
N GLY A 65 7.27 13.70 -2.59
CA GLY A 65 8.62 14.02 -3.06
C GLY A 65 9.58 12.83 -3.02
N VAL A 66 9.08 11.63 -3.35
CA VAL A 66 9.88 10.39 -3.32
C VAL A 66 10.02 9.82 -4.71
N ASP A 67 11.26 9.72 -5.19
CA ASP A 67 11.60 9.14 -6.49
C ASP A 67 11.89 7.64 -6.42
N ASP A 68 12.22 7.12 -5.23
CA ASP A 68 12.42 5.69 -5.02
C ASP A 68 11.08 4.95 -4.89
N PHE A 69 10.74 4.19 -5.94
CA PHE A 69 9.53 3.39 -5.99
C PHE A 69 9.48 2.32 -4.89
N HIS A 70 10.61 1.65 -4.60
CA HIS A 70 10.65 0.53 -3.65
C HIS A 70 10.51 0.99 -2.20
N ARG A 71 10.79 2.26 -1.93
CA ARG A 71 10.49 2.89 -0.64
C ARG A 71 8.99 2.94 -0.36
N LEU A 72 8.18 3.30 -1.36
CA LEU A 72 6.74 3.48 -1.19
C LEU A 72 5.91 2.24 -1.53
N PHE A 73 6.43 1.33 -2.35
CA PHE A 73 5.65 0.23 -2.88
C PHE A 73 6.33 -1.12 -2.76
N ILE A 74 5.53 -2.14 -2.46
CA ILE A 74 5.94 -3.55 -2.37
C ILE A 74 5.35 -4.26 -3.58
N MET A 75 6.18 -5.00 -4.32
CA MET A 75 5.74 -5.79 -5.46
C MET A 75 5.60 -7.26 -5.08
N GLU A 76 4.43 -7.82 -5.32
CA GLU A 76 4.15 -9.25 -5.17
C GLU A 76 3.99 -9.85 -6.56
N ARG A 77 4.89 -10.76 -6.91
CA ARG A 77 4.72 -11.61 -8.08
C ARG A 77 3.82 -12.78 -7.66
N PRO A 78 2.69 -13.02 -8.32
CA PRO A 78 1.96 -14.26 -8.06
C PRO A 78 2.89 -15.43 -8.38
N GLU A 79 3.10 -16.32 -7.42
CA GLU A 79 3.82 -17.57 -7.67
C GLU A 79 3.09 -18.31 -8.78
N TYR A 80 3.82 -18.66 -9.84
CA TYR A 80 3.29 -19.55 -10.86
C TYR A 80 2.96 -20.88 -10.17
N ALA A 81 1.75 -21.39 -10.35
CA ALA A 81 1.26 -22.63 -9.74
C ALA A 81 1.96 -23.89 -10.30
N GLY A 82 3.29 -23.96 -10.17
CA GLY A 82 4.15 -24.99 -10.76
C GLY A 82 5.41 -25.30 -9.96
N GLY A 83 5.48 -24.96 -8.66
CA GLY A 83 6.64 -25.33 -7.86
C GLY A 83 6.57 -24.89 -6.41
N ASN A 84 6.09 -25.81 -5.56
CA ASN A 84 6.15 -25.87 -4.11
C ASN A 84 5.46 -24.78 -3.28
N ALA A 85 4.48 -25.23 -2.49
CA ALA A 85 3.71 -24.46 -1.54
C ALA A 85 4.58 -23.95 -0.38
N GLY A 86 4.52 -22.64 -0.12
CA GLY A 86 5.12 -21.98 1.04
C GLY A 86 5.70 -20.64 0.59
N ILE A 87 4.96 -19.54 0.65
CA ILE A 87 4.72 -18.79 1.88
C ILE A 87 3.39 -18.02 1.72
N THR A 88 2.31 -18.47 2.36
CA THR A 88 1.13 -17.62 2.55
C THR A 88 1.47 -16.63 3.65
N ASN A 89 1.80 -15.39 3.29
CA ASN A 89 2.00 -14.35 4.28
C ASN A 89 0.65 -14.08 4.95
N SER A 90 0.57 -14.51 6.20
CA SER A 90 -0.57 -14.39 7.09
C SER A 90 -1.16 -13.00 7.01
N ARG A 91 -2.35 -12.92 6.40
CA ARG A 91 -3.48 -12.09 6.80
C ARG A 91 -3.16 -11.33 8.09
N ARG A 92 -2.68 -10.07 8.00
CA ARG A 92 -2.60 -9.16 9.15
C ARG A 92 -4.02 -8.93 9.64
N LYS A 93 -4.49 -9.82 10.54
CA LYS A 93 -5.66 -9.56 11.38
C LYS A 93 -5.34 -8.29 12.16
N LYS A 94 -6.11 -7.24 11.91
CA LYS A 94 -6.19 -6.07 12.79
C LYS A 94 -6.85 -6.59 14.09
N GLY A 95 -6.02 -6.95 15.06
CA GLY A 95 -6.46 -7.29 16.41
C GLY A 95 -6.97 -6.04 17.09
N ASP A 96 -8.26 -6.08 17.40
CA ASP A 96 -8.98 -5.46 18.50
C ASP A 96 -8.24 -4.40 19.33
N THR A 97 -8.71 -3.16 19.19
CA THR A 97 -8.56 -2.12 20.21
C THR A 97 -9.23 -2.59 21.50
N GLN A 98 -8.45 -2.97 22.51
CA GLN A 98 -8.96 -3.04 23.87
C GLN A 98 -9.11 -1.62 24.41
N ALA A 99 -10.37 -1.21 24.55
CA ALA A 99 -10.76 -0.14 25.45
C ALA A 99 -10.55 -0.65 26.89
N GLN A 100 -9.76 0.09 27.66
CA GLN A 100 -9.82 0.09 29.12
C GLN A 100 -10.06 1.55 29.52
N HIS A 101 -11.33 1.85 29.81
CA HIS A 101 -11.73 3.02 30.57
C HIS A 101 -12.50 2.46 31.77
N GLU A 102 -12.03 2.86 32.95
CA GLU A 102 -12.65 2.75 34.29
C GLU A 102 -12.62 1.39 35.00
#